data_AF-A0A926C9R5-F1
#
_entry.id   AF-A0A926C9R5-F1
#
_cell.length_a   1.000
_cell.length_b   1.000
_cell.length_c   1.000
_cell.angle_alpha   90.00
_cell.angle_beta   90.00
_cell.angle_gamma   90.00
#
_symmetry.space_group_name_H-M   'P 1'
#
loop_
_entity.id
_entity.type
_entity.pdbx_description
1 polymer ?
#
loop_
_entity_poly.entity_id
_entity_poly.type
_entity_poly.pdbx_seq_one_letter_code
_entity_poly.pdbx_strand_id
1 'polypeptide(L)'
;VSRDLLRAMTAELEASADHRRGENVKPFRLAALSAFPAGKSGARLAAKIEPQAGCPMCAARPQIEQPLIAGLLQNLDDPAFVAAFEVSEGLCRNHVASALRAADSAAAQQLATLQAQRWRAVEAVLDEFIRKHDYRFNEDMSDDERTIWLRALRLSSGWLGEVRSQ
;
A
#
# COMPACT_ATOMS: atom_id res chain seq x y z
N VAL A 1 13.59 -8.32 -22.32
CA VAL A 1 14.18 -7.69 -21.12
C VAL A 1 13.45 -8.11 -19.84
N SER A 2 12.25 -7.62 -19.51
CA SER A 2 11.57 -7.97 -18.24
C SER A 2 11.27 -9.47 -18.10
N ARG A 3 10.85 -10.12 -19.19
CA ARG A 3 10.63 -11.58 -19.22
C ARG A 3 11.91 -12.37 -18.93
N ASP A 4 13.03 -11.94 -19.48
CA ASP A 4 14.31 -12.66 -19.38
C ASP A 4 14.90 -12.50 -17.97
N LEU A 5 14.77 -11.31 -17.39
CA LEU A 5 15.08 -11.05 -15.97
C LEU A 5 14.25 -11.94 -15.05
N LEU A 6 12.93 -11.99 -15.25
CA LEU A 6 12.05 -12.85 -14.45
C LEU A 6 12.43 -14.34 -14.59
N ARG A 7 12.72 -14.81 -15.81
CA ARG A 7 13.18 -16.19 -16.03
C ARG A 7 14.48 -16.49 -15.30
N ALA A 8 15.44 -15.58 -15.33
CA ALA A 8 16.72 -15.74 -14.62
C ALA A 8 16.52 -15.79 -13.10
N MET A 9 15.70 -14.87 -12.54
CA MET A 9 15.37 -14.87 -11.12
C MET A 9 14.65 -16.16 -10.71
N THR A 10 13.69 -16.64 -11.50
CA THR A 10 12.99 -17.91 -11.25
C THR A 10 13.96 -19.09 -11.22
N ALA A 11 14.87 -19.19 -12.18
CA ALA A 11 15.85 -20.26 -12.23
C ALA A 11 16.79 -20.25 -11.00
N GLU A 12 17.22 -19.07 -10.54
CA GLU A 12 18.06 -18.92 -9.33
C GLU A 12 17.36 -19.38 -8.05
N LEU A 13 16.05 -19.10 -7.93
CA LEU A 13 15.23 -19.55 -6.80
C LEU A 13 15.02 -21.07 -6.82
N GLU A 14 14.72 -21.64 -7.99
CA GLU A 14 14.46 -23.08 -8.17
C GLU A 14 15.71 -23.92 -7.93
N ALA A 15 16.86 -23.52 -8.48
CA ALA A 15 18.14 -24.22 -8.27
C ALA A 15 18.56 -24.29 -6.79
N SER A 16 18.13 -23.31 -6.00
CA SER A 16 18.41 -23.21 -4.57
C SER A 16 17.42 -24.01 -3.70
N ALA A 17 16.27 -24.41 -4.25
CA ALA A 17 15.31 -25.30 -3.59
C ALA A 17 15.75 -26.77 -3.64
N ASP A 18 16.47 -27.16 -4.69
CA ASP A 18 16.85 -28.55 -4.95
C ASP A 18 17.93 -29.09 -3.97
N HIS A 19 18.65 -28.19 -3.29
CA HIS A 19 19.64 -28.52 -2.26
C HIS A 19 19.05 -28.94 -0.90
N ARG A 20 17.72 -28.85 -0.69
CA ARG A 20 17.06 -29.14 0.60
C ARG A 20 16.44 -30.55 0.70
N ARG A 21 16.81 -31.48 -0.16
CA ARG A 21 16.24 -32.84 -0.16
C ARG A 21 16.91 -33.79 0.86
N GLY A 22 17.25 -33.29 2.07
CA GLY A 22 18.02 -34.07 3.05
C GLY A 22 17.97 -33.67 4.52
N GLU A 23 17.10 -32.77 4.97
CA GLU A 23 17.02 -32.41 6.40
C GLU A 23 15.66 -32.74 7.03
N ASN A 24 15.73 -33.65 8.00
CA ASN A 24 14.63 -34.18 8.80
C ASN A 24 14.05 -33.10 9.73
N VAL A 25 12.91 -32.52 9.36
CA VAL A 25 12.24 -31.46 10.13
C VAL A 25 11.47 -32.10 11.29
N LYS A 26 11.96 -31.89 12.53
CA LYS A 26 11.24 -32.28 13.76
C LYS A 26 10.02 -31.38 13.99
N PRO A 27 8.94 -31.88 14.61
CA PRO A 27 7.67 -31.16 14.73
C PRO A 27 7.79 -29.90 15.61
N PHE A 28 7.13 -28.84 15.14
CA PHE A 28 7.11 -27.49 15.69
C PHE A 28 6.24 -27.43 16.97
N ARG A 29 6.79 -26.92 18.09
CA ARG A 29 6.04 -26.58 19.31
C ARG A 29 5.78 -25.07 19.37
N LEU A 30 4.53 -24.72 19.65
CA LEU A 30 3.87 -23.43 19.40
C LEU A 30 4.15 -22.31 20.44
N ALA A 31 5.34 -22.24 21.03
CA ALA A 31 5.62 -21.26 22.09
C ALA A 31 6.99 -20.57 21.92
N ALA A 32 7.07 -19.57 21.02
CA ALA A 32 7.98 -18.40 21.08
C ALA A 32 7.87 -17.60 19.77
N LEU A 33 7.07 -16.52 19.75
CA LEU A 33 6.92 -15.60 18.60
C LEU A 33 7.91 -14.42 18.62
N SER A 34 9.02 -14.53 19.34
CA SER A 34 10.14 -13.60 19.23
C SER A 34 11.43 -14.38 19.02
N ALA A 35 12.04 -14.17 17.85
CA ALA A 35 13.21 -14.87 17.31
C ALA A 35 12.93 -16.21 16.62
N PHE A 36 12.22 -16.16 15.47
CA PHE A 36 12.60 -17.07 14.39
C PHE A 36 14.06 -16.76 14.05
N PRO A 37 15.01 -17.70 14.18
CA PRO A 37 16.34 -17.47 13.64
C PRO A 37 16.15 -17.29 12.14
N ALA A 38 16.48 -16.11 11.63
CA ALA A 38 16.52 -15.87 10.19
C ALA A 38 17.46 -16.94 9.62
N GLY A 39 16.88 -17.96 8.98
CA GLY A 39 17.67 -19.03 8.38
C GLY A 39 18.62 -18.40 7.39
N LYS A 40 19.93 -18.69 7.51
CA LYS A 40 20.98 -18.18 6.60
C LYS A 40 20.67 -18.48 5.12
N SER A 41 19.82 -19.47 4.86
CA SER A 41 19.27 -19.82 3.56
C SER A 41 18.41 -18.70 2.93
N GLY A 42 17.58 -18.01 3.73
CA GLY A 42 16.72 -16.93 3.25
C GLY A 42 17.53 -15.72 2.78
N ALA A 43 18.54 -15.31 3.56
CA ALA A 43 19.43 -14.21 3.19
C ALA A 43 20.24 -14.50 1.91
N ARG A 44 20.71 -15.75 1.74
CA ARG A 44 21.44 -16.17 0.54
C ARG A 44 20.54 -16.16 -0.71
N LEU A 45 19.28 -16.60 -0.57
CA LEU A 45 18.29 -16.55 -1.64
C LEU A 45 17.96 -15.09 -2.03
N ALA A 46 17.75 -14.22 -1.05
CA ALA A 46 17.49 -12.80 -1.28
C ALA A 46 18.63 -12.14 -2.07
N ALA A 47 19.88 -12.34 -1.66
CA ALA A 47 21.05 -11.79 -2.33
C ALA A 47 21.20 -12.21 -3.81
N LYS A 48 20.60 -13.33 -4.23
CA LYS A 48 20.63 -13.80 -5.63
C LYS A 48 19.63 -13.09 -6.53
N ILE A 49 18.52 -12.59 -5.97
CA ILE A 49 17.43 -11.97 -6.73
C ILE A 49 17.29 -10.47 -6.48
N GLU A 50 17.97 -9.95 -5.46
CA GLU A 50 17.98 -8.53 -5.16
C GLU A 50 18.66 -7.72 -6.28
N PRO A 51 18.16 -6.50 -6.56
CA PRO A 51 18.83 -5.60 -7.48
C PRO A 51 20.27 -5.32 -7.04
N GLN A 52 21.22 -5.42 -7.97
CA GLN A 52 22.64 -5.15 -7.72
C GLN A 52 22.94 -3.65 -7.51
N ALA A 53 22.01 -2.79 -7.90
CA ALA A 53 22.04 -1.35 -7.67
C ALA A 53 20.64 -0.86 -7.27
N GLY A 54 20.59 0.26 -6.55
CA GLY A 54 19.32 0.90 -6.22
C GLY A 54 18.53 1.24 -7.49
N CYS A 55 17.20 1.08 -7.43
CA CYS A 55 16.33 1.42 -8.55
C CYS A 55 16.36 2.95 -8.78
N PRO A 56 16.81 3.45 -9.94
CA PRO A 56 16.86 4.89 -10.21
C PRO A 56 15.48 5.54 -10.18
N MET A 57 14.42 4.78 -10.53
CA MET A 57 13.05 5.29 -10.47
C MET A 57 12.58 5.48 -9.02
N CYS A 58 12.92 4.54 -8.12
CA CYS A 58 12.64 4.68 -6.69
C CYS A 58 13.44 5.84 -6.08
N ALA A 59 14.68 6.06 -6.53
CA ALA A 59 15.52 7.16 -6.07
C ALA A 59 15.03 8.54 -6.55
N ALA A 60 14.49 8.63 -7.77
CA ALA A 60 13.94 9.87 -8.32
C ALA A 60 12.55 10.22 -7.77
N ARG A 61 11.80 9.25 -7.27
CA ARG A 61 10.41 9.44 -6.80
C ARG A 61 10.25 10.62 -5.81
N PRO A 62 11.06 10.79 -4.74
CA PRO A 62 10.90 11.92 -3.83
C PRO A 62 11.07 13.28 -4.51
N GLN A 63 11.95 13.38 -5.52
CA GLN A 63 12.21 14.62 -6.26
C GLN A 63 10.99 15.06 -7.08
N ILE A 64 10.23 14.08 -7.56
CA ILE A 64 8.98 14.31 -8.31
C ILE A 64 7.83 14.63 -7.34
N GLU A 65 7.76 13.96 -6.19
CA GLU A 65 6.67 14.13 -5.22
C GLU A 65 6.76 15.44 -4.42
N GLN A 66 7.96 15.92 -4.11
CA GLN A 66 8.19 17.12 -3.29
C GLN A 66 7.44 18.38 -3.79
N PRO A 67 7.57 18.81 -5.06
CA PRO A 67 6.85 19.99 -5.53
C PRO A 67 5.33 19.82 -5.51
N LEU A 68 4.81 18.59 -5.70
CA LEU A 68 3.38 18.30 -5.63
C LEU A 68 2.86 18.42 -4.19
N ILE A 69 3.62 17.90 -3.22
CA ILE A 69 3.30 18.06 -1.79
C ILE A 69 3.36 19.53 -1.39
N ALA A 70 4.38 20.28 -1.82
CA ALA A 70 4.49 21.71 -1.54
C ALA A 70 3.30 22.49 -2.11
N GLY A 71 2.90 22.21 -3.36
CA GLY A 71 1.72 22.81 -3.97
C GLY A 71 0.43 22.47 -3.21
N LEU A 72 0.24 21.21 -2.81
CA LEU A 72 -0.91 20.81 -1.98
C LEU A 72 -0.97 21.61 -0.68
N LEU A 73 0.14 21.74 0.04
CA LEU A 73 0.18 22.45 1.32
C LEU A 73 -0.07 23.95 1.16
N GLN A 74 0.47 24.57 0.10
CA GLN A 74 0.25 25.99 -0.21
C GLN A 74 -1.20 26.35 -0.53
N ASN A 75 -2.00 25.37 -0.98
CA ASN A 75 -3.39 25.60 -1.36
C ASN A 75 -4.38 25.21 -0.25
N LEU A 76 -3.92 24.81 0.95
CA LEU A 76 -4.84 24.47 2.04
C LEU A 76 -5.68 25.67 2.50
N ASP A 77 -5.18 26.90 2.35
CA ASP A 77 -5.94 28.11 2.69
C ASP A 77 -6.90 28.57 1.58
N ASP A 78 -6.88 27.94 0.40
CA ASP A 78 -7.79 28.23 -0.70
C ASP A 78 -9.12 27.46 -0.52
N PRO A 79 -10.26 28.15 -0.31
CA PRO A 79 -11.56 27.49 -0.15
C PRO A 79 -11.95 26.61 -1.34
N ALA A 80 -11.55 26.97 -2.57
CA ALA A 80 -11.84 26.17 -3.75
C ALA A 80 -11.07 24.85 -3.74
N PHE A 81 -9.80 24.88 -3.30
CA PHE A 81 -9.00 23.68 -3.10
C PHE A 81 -9.58 22.79 -2.00
N VAL A 82 -9.96 23.37 -0.86
CA VAL A 82 -10.57 22.64 0.26
C VAL A 82 -11.86 21.94 -0.19
N ALA A 83 -12.75 22.65 -0.87
CA ALA A 83 -13.99 22.07 -1.39
C ALA A 83 -13.73 20.92 -2.37
N ALA A 84 -12.72 21.06 -3.25
CA ALA A 84 -12.31 20.00 -4.16
C ALA A 84 -11.72 18.78 -3.41
N PHE A 85 -10.92 19.02 -2.36
CA PHE A 85 -10.36 17.96 -1.53
C PHE A 85 -11.46 17.18 -0.80
N GLU A 86 -12.45 17.87 -0.25
CA GLU A 86 -13.56 17.28 0.52
C GLU A 86 -14.40 16.30 -0.30
N VAL A 87 -14.51 16.50 -1.62
CA VAL A 87 -15.22 15.57 -2.52
C VAL A 87 -14.31 14.53 -3.18
N SER A 88 -12.99 14.71 -3.09
CA SER A 88 -11.99 13.77 -3.65
C SER A 88 -11.90 12.45 -2.89
N GLU A 89 -11.08 11.50 -3.33
CA GLU A 89 -10.78 10.30 -2.53
C GLU A 89 -9.86 10.57 -1.33
N GLY A 90 -9.26 11.77 -1.26
CA GLY A 90 -8.15 12.10 -0.37
C GLY A 90 -6.83 11.52 -0.85
N LEU A 91 -5.80 11.64 -0.02
CA LEU A 91 -4.47 11.08 -0.29
C LEU A 91 -4.36 9.64 0.24
N CYS A 92 -3.51 8.83 -0.40
CA CYS A 92 -3.14 7.54 0.20
C CYS A 92 -2.29 7.75 1.46
N ARG A 93 -2.27 6.76 2.35
CA ARG A 93 -1.54 6.79 3.63
C ARG A 93 -0.09 7.25 3.49
N ASN A 94 0.59 6.79 2.44
CA ASN A 94 1.99 7.15 2.21
C ASN A 94 2.14 8.65 1.89
N HIS A 95 1.24 9.21 1.06
CA HIS A 95 1.26 10.63 0.71
C HIS A 95 0.76 11.53 1.84
N VAL A 96 -0.25 11.11 2.61
CA VAL A 96 -0.65 11.80 3.86
C VAL A 96 0.54 11.92 4.79
N ALA A 97 1.24 10.82 5.05
CA ALA A 97 2.40 10.82 5.95
C ALA A 97 3.53 11.72 5.43
N SER A 98 3.78 11.74 4.12
CA SER A 98 4.79 12.62 3.52
C SER A 98 4.40 14.10 3.58
N ALA A 99 3.13 14.41 3.32
CA ALA A 99 2.62 15.79 3.40
C ALA A 99 2.64 16.31 4.84
N LEU A 100 2.21 15.50 5.82
CA LEU A 100 2.26 15.86 7.25
C LEU A 100 3.70 16.10 7.74
N ARG A 101 4.69 15.37 7.23
CA ARG A 101 6.11 15.61 7.55
C ARG A 101 6.65 16.92 6.98
N ALA A 102 6.10 17.38 5.87
CA ALA A 102 6.54 18.60 5.19
C ALA A 102 5.76 19.85 5.64
N ALA A 103 4.61 19.67 6.29
CA ALA A 103 3.72 20.73 6.74
C ALA A 103 4.22 21.40 8.03
N ASP A 104 3.90 22.69 8.17
CA ASP A 104 3.92 23.33 9.48
C ASP A 104 2.74 22.85 10.36
N SER A 105 2.68 23.30 11.60
CA SER A 105 1.66 22.84 12.56
C SER A 105 0.23 23.16 12.13
N ALA A 106 -0.02 24.30 11.47
CA ALA A 106 -1.37 24.71 11.09
C ALA A 106 -1.83 23.90 9.88
N ALA A 107 -1.01 23.84 8.84
CA ALA A 107 -1.24 23.05 7.64
C ALA A 107 -1.38 21.55 7.97
N ALA A 108 -0.57 21.02 8.89
CA ALA A 108 -0.65 19.63 9.32
C ALA A 108 -2.00 19.32 9.99
N GLN A 109 -2.48 20.20 10.88
CA GLN A 109 -3.75 20.02 11.56
C GLN A 109 -4.94 20.09 10.60
N GLN A 110 -4.91 21.04 9.65
CA GLN A 110 -5.95 21.17 8.65
C GLN A 110 -5.98 19.97 7.71
N LEU A 111 -4.82 19.55 7.17
CA LEU A 111 -4.72 18.38 6.30
C LEU A 111 -5.17 17.11 7.02
N ALA A 112 -4.77 16.92 8.28
CA ALA A 112 -5.20 15.78 9.09
C ALA A 112 -6.72 15.75 9.26
N THR A 113 -7.35 16.92 9.47
CA THR A 113 -8.80 17.04 9.62
C THR A 113 -9.52 16.66 8.33
N LEU A 114 -9.12 17.24 7.20
CA LEU A 114 -9.70 16.95 5.89
C LEU A 114 -9.54 15.47 5.53
N GLN A 115 -8.33 14.92 5.71
CA GLN A 115 -8.05 13.52 5.40
C GLN A 115 -8.84 12.56 6.28
N ALA A 116 -8.96 12.84 7.58
CA ALA A 116 -9.72 12.01 8.50
C ALA A 116 -11.20 11.95 8.12
N GLN A 117 -11.79 13.07 7.69
CA GLN A 117 -13.16 13.09 7.16
C GLN A 117 -13.32 12.19 5.93
N ARG A 118 -12.35 12.19 5.01
CA ARG A 118 -12.38 11.31 3.84
C ARG A 118 -12.28 9.83 4.23
N TRP A 119 -11.43 9.48 5.18
CA TRP A 119 -11.35 8.12 5.69
C TRP A 119 -12.63 7.68 6.40
N ARG A 120 -13.25 8.56 7.19
CA ARG A 120 -14.54 8.28 7.84
C ARG A 120 -15.65 7.96 6.84
N ALA A 121 -15.71 8.68 5.73
CA ALA A 121 -16.67 8.39 4.67
C ALA A 121 -16.44 7.00 4.05
N VAL A 122 -15.18 6.59 3.85
CA VAL A 122 -14.83 5.27 3.32
C VAL A 122 -15.11 4.16 4.33
N GLU A 123 -14.79 4.38 5.61
CA GLU A 123 -15.13 3.47 6.71
C GLU A 123 -16.62 3.17 6.76
N ALA A 124 -17.48 4.20 6.69
CA ALA A 124 -18.93 4.00 6.74
C ALA A 124 -19.46 3.12 5.58
N VAL A 125 -18.93 3.30 4.36
CA VAL A 125 -19.33 2.47 3.21
C VAL A 125 -18.74 1.05 3.32
N LEU A 126 -17.53 0.91 3.88
CA LEU A 126 -16.94 -0.41 4.16
C LEU A 126 -17.75 -1.18 5.21
N ASP A 127 -18.21 -0.52 6.26
CA ASP A 127 -19.04 -1.16 7.29
C ASP A 127 -20.33 -1.71 6.67
N GLU A 128 -20.94 -0.93 5.76
CA GLU A 128 -22.14 -1.36 5.04
C GLU A 128 -21.85 -2.50 4.04
N PHE A 129 -20.72 -2.43 3.33
CA PHE A 129 -20.25 -3.53 2.47
C PHE A 129 -20.05 -4.82 3.28
N ILE A 130 -19.40 -4.76 4.44
CA ILE A 130 -19.17 -5.91 5.31
C ILE A 130 -20.52 -6.46 5.82
N ARG A 131 -21.43 -5.58 6.25
CA ARG A 131 -22.77 -5.96 6.74
C ARG A 131 -23.58 -6.69 5.67
N LYS A 132 -23.63 -6.17 4.45
CA LYS A 132 -24.38 -6.76 3.33
C LYS A 132 -23.75 -8.03 2.77
N HIS A 133 -22.45 -8.25 3.00
CA HIS A 133 -21.77 -9.47 2.58
C HIS A 133 -21.95 -10.64 3.57
N ASP A 134 -22.46 -10.39 4.79
CA ASP A 134 -22.86 -11.45 5.71
C ASP A 134 -24.01 -12.25 5.08
N TYR A 135 -23.81 -13.57 4.95
CA TYR A 135 -24.72 -14.53 4.28
C TYR A 135 -26.15 -14.52 4.82
N ARG A 136 -26.38 -13.90 5.97
CA ARG A 136 -27.70 -13.72 6.60
C ARG A 136 -28.53 -12.59 5.99
N PHE A 137 -27.93 -11.70 5.21
CA PHE A 137 -28.59 -10.58 4.57
C PHE A 137 -28.69 -10.80 3.05
N ASN A 138 -29.85 -10.49 2.48
CA ASN A 138 -30.12 -10.62 1.04
C ASN A 138 -30.42 -9.24 0.42
N GLU A 139 -29.72 -8.22 0.87
CA GLU A 139 -29.86 -6.85 0.38
C GLU A 139 -28.97 -6.60 -0.83
N ASP A 140 -29.47 -5.86 -1.81
CA ASP A 140 -28.68 -5.47 -2.97
C ASP A 140 -27.63 -4.41 -2.59
N MET A 141 -26.40 -4.60 -3.08
CA MET A 141 -25.32 -3.60 -2.99
C MET A 141 -25.35 -2.65 -4.18
N SER A 142 -25.14 -1.37 -3.91
CA SER A 142 -24.83 -0.35 -4.92
C SER A 142 -23.45 -0.58 -5.55
N ASP A 143 -23.19 0.06 -6.69
CA ASP A 143 -21.89 -0.03 -7.37
C ASP A 143 -20.73 0.55 -6.52
N ASP A 144 -21.01 1.63 -5.79
CA ASP A 144 -20.06 2.24 -4.86
C ASP A 144 -19.69 1.29 -3.72
N GLU A 145 -20.69 0.61 -3.13
CA GLU A 145 -20.46 -0.41 -2.10
C GLU A 145 -19.67 -1.61 -2.66
N ARG A 146 -19.96 -2.08 -3.87
CA ARG A 146 -19.25 -3.22 -4.49
C ARG A 146 -17.77 -2.95 -4.73
N THR A 147 -17.41 -1.68 -4.95
CA THR A 147 -16.04 -1.28 -5.29
C THR A 147 -15.29 -0.62 -4.14
N ILE A 148 -15.93 -0.42 -2.98
CA ILE A 148 -15.32 0.31 -1.85
C ILE A 148 -14.03 -0.34 -1.32
N TRP A 149 -13.92 -1.67 -1.37
CA TRP A 149 -12.70 -2.39 -0.95
C TRP A 149 -11.50 -2.05 -1.85
N LEU A 150 -11.72 -1.76 -3.13
CA LEU A 150 -10.66 -1.27 -4.03
C LEU A 150 -10.19 0.10 -3.56
N ARG A 151 -11.12 1.01 -3.26
CA ARG A 151 -10.78 2.35 -2.74
C ARG A 151 -10.01 2.26 -1.43
N ALA A 152 -10.42 1.38 -0.52
CA ALA A 152 -9.72 1.11 0.73
C ALA A 152 -8.28 0.59 0.48
N LEU A 153 -8.11 -0.30 -0.48
CA LEU A 153 -6.79 -0.79 -0.90
C LEU A 153 -5.92 0.34 -1.46
N ARG A 154 -6.45 1.22 -2.30
CA ARG A 154 -5.72 2.38 -2.84
C ARG A 154 -5.29 3.34 -1.74
N LEU A 155 -6.21 3.68 -0.83
CA LEU A 155 -5.93 4.58 0.28
C LEU A 155 -4.90 4.00 1.26
N SER A 156 -4.94 2.69 1.52
CA SER A 156 -4.01 2.06 2.46
C SER A 156 -2.63 1.80 1.86
N SER A 157 -2.55 1.37 0.61
CA SER A 157 -1.29 0.91 -0.01
C SER A 157 -0.63 1.94 -0.94
N GLY A 158 -1.41 2.88 -1.48
CA GLY A 158 -0.99 3.74 -2.58
C GLY A 158 -0.99 3.03 -3.94
N TRP A 159 -1.62 1.85 -4.04
CA TRP A 159 -1.71 1.11 -5.30
C TRP A 159 -2.59 1.85 -6.31
N LEU A 160 -2.02 2.17 -7.47
CA LEU A 160 -2.74 2.70 -8.63
C LEU A 160 -2.97 1.53 -9.59
N GLY A 161 -3.98 0.72 -9.31
CA GLY A 161 -4.45 -0.26 -10.28
C GLY A 161 -5.14 0.40 -11.46
N GLU A 162 -4.97 -0.15 -12.66
CA GLU A 162 -5.86 0.16 -13.78
C GLU A 162 -7.29 -0.22 -13.40
N VAL A 163 -8.14 0.78 -13.13
CA VAL A 163 -9.58 0.59 -13.26
C VAL A 163 -9.85 0.57 -14.74
N ARG A 164 -9.89 -0.63 -15.34
CA ARG A 164 -10.54 -0.76 -16.64
C ARG A 164 -12.01 -0.39 -16.41
N SER A 165 -12.37 0.84 -16.75
CA SER A 165 -13.75 1.24 -16.98
C SER A 165 -14.27 0.33 -18.09
N GLN A 166 -15.12 -0.63 -17.73
CA GLN A 166 -15.99 -1.31 -18.68
C GLN A 166 -17.24 -0.46 -18.86
#